data_AF-A0A371WZE7-F1
#
_entry.id   AF-A0A371WZE7-F1
#
_cell.length_a   1.000
_cell.length_b   1.000
_cell.length_c   1.000
_cell.angle_alpha   90.00
_cell.angle_beta   90.00
_cell.angle_gamma   90.00
#
_symmetry.space_group_name_H-M   'P 1'
#
loop_
_entity.id
_entity.type
_entity.pdbx_description
1 polymer ?
#
loop_
_entity_poly.entity_id
_entity_poly.type
_entity_poly.pdbx_seq_one_letter_code
_entity_poly.pdbx_strand_id
1 'polypeptide(L)'
;MLASRRTVQTLALVLGGLFGATLPASAFETTAPTAFLKDFKTGRVLFEKNADEEIEPASMAKLMTVAVIFDALRDGTLTRDQTFEVSENAWRTGGANSGGSTMFLPLGSKVSVADLIKGIIIQSGNDATIVVAEGMAGSVEAFAEKMNALAKEIGLDHSRFGNSSGLPHPDMHVTVRDLVTLAEYLIREFPEEYPTFSETSYTFNNISQNNRNPLLALGADGLKTGHTKAAGYGLVASAKDGERRIVLALSKMGSSGERAREAERLMTFGLQDFEEVTLVAAGEDVASVPVRGGEAESVGLRTGEAVSLLVPTGSLADARRVILDNGPVEAPVSEGQRLGWLQIKQGEETVRQVPLTAASAVEASGFLSRITKSIAGHLTWESSETP
;
A
#
# COMPACT_ATOMS: atom_id res chain seq x y z
N MET A 1 49.15 65.64 -21.80
CA MET A 1 48.29 65.02 -20.77
C MET A 1 48.00 63.60 -21.23
N LEU A 2 48.85 62.65 -20.84
CA LEU A 2 48.58 61.64 -19.80
C LEU A 2 47.34 60.80 -20.18
N ALA A 3 47.53 59.64 -20.83
CA ALA A 3 47.76 58.33 -20.19
C ALA A 3 46.49 57.82 -19.47
N SER A 4 46.00 56.60 -19.63
CA SER A 4 46.67 55.35 -19.99
C SER A 4 45.66 54.32 -20.52
N ARG A 5 46.10 53.51 -21.48
CA ARG A 5 45.61 52.15 -21.70
C ARG A 5 45.99 51.31 -20.48
N ARG A 6 45.07 50.52 -19.93
CA ARG A 6 45.41 49.29 -19.20
C ARG A 6 44.44 48.16 -19.54
N THR A 7 44.97 47.27 -20.34
CA THR A 7 44.66 45.85 -20.44
C THR A 7 44.63 45.21 -19.05
N VAL A 8 43.58 44.46 -18.73
CA VAL A 8 43.59 43.37 -17.73
C VAL A 8 42.72 42.27 -18.34
N GLN A 9 43.33 41.37 -19.11
CA GLN A 9 43.71 40.02 -18.69
C GLN A 9 42.54 39.18 -18.16
N THR A 10 42.16 38.24 -19.01
CA THR A 10 41.43 37.01 -18.75
C THR A 10 41.83 36.39 -17.41
N LEU A 11 40.84 36.15 -16.54
CA LEU A 11 40.87 35.02 -15.64
C LEU A 11 39.49 34.35 -15.69
N ALA A 12 39.42 33.31 -16.52
CA ALA A 12 38.36 32.32 -16.41
C ALA A 12 38.51 31.64 -15.05
N LEU A 13 37.74 32.09 -14.05
CA LEU A 13 37.46 31.22 -12.92
C LEU A 13 36.38 30.24 -13.38
N VAL A 14 36.85 29.10 -13.85
CA VAL A 14 36.12 27.84 -13.71
C VAL A 14 36.03 27.58 -12.21
N LEU A 15 35.07 28.22 -11.55
CA LEU A 15 34.50 27.68 -10.32
C LEU A 15 33.58 26.57 -10.79
N GLY A 16 34.21 25.43 -11.09
CA GLY A 16 33.56 24.14 -11.01
C GLY A 16 33.09 23.99 -9.58
N GLY A 17 31.90 24.54 -9.30
CA GLY A 17 31.06 24.06 -8.22
C GLY A 17 30.76 22.63 -8.58
N LEU A 18 31.59 21.72 -8.05
CA LEU A 18 31.17 20.38 -7.70
C LEU A 18 29.90 20.56 -6.86
N PHE A 19 28.75 20.60 -7.54
CA PHE A 19 27.50 20.09 -7.01
C PHE A 19 27.70 18.58 -6.88
N GLY A 20 28.55 18.20 -5.92
CA GLY A 20 28.34 16.96 -5.21
C GLY A 20 27.07 17.18 -4.42
N ALA A 21 25.92 16.98 -5.07
CA ALA A 21 24.78 16.47 -4.35
C ALA A 21 25.31 15.19 -3.68
N THR A 22 25.63 15.28 -2.40
CA THR A 22 25.78 14.11 -1.57
C THR A 22 24.41 13.44 -1.61
N LEU A 23 24.25 12.50 -2.55
CA LEU A 23 23.10 11.62 -2.59
C LEU A 23 22.94 11.07 -1.17
N PRO A 24 21.73 11.09 -0.60
CA PRO A 24 21.52 10.35 0.63
C PRO A 24 21.84 8.87 0.34
N ALA A 25 22.35 8.22 1.38
CA ALA A 25 22.63 6.79 1.53
C ALA A 25 22.20 5.86 0.38
N SER A 26 23.14 5.04 -0.13
CA SER A 26 22.90 3.71 -0.74
C SER A 26 21.45 3.49 -1.20
N ALA A 27 21.07 4.00 -2.38
CA ALA A 27 19.79 3.62 -2.98
C ALA A 27 19.76 2.09 -3.09
N PHE A 28 18.79 1.44 -2.43
CA PHE A 28 18.64 0.00 -2.51
C PHE A 28 18.41 -0.39 -3.98
N GLU A 29 19.28 -1.23 -4.53
CA GLU A 29 19.18 -1.69 -5.91
C GLU A 29 18.57 -3.10 -5.97
N THR A 30 17.60 -3.30 -6.87
CA THR A 30 16.95 -4.58 -7.11
C THR A 30 17.25 -5.12 -8.51
N THR A 31 17.45 -6.44 -8.59
CA THR A 31 17.56 -7.15 -9.87
C THR A 31 16.19 -7.39 -10.52
N ALA A 32 15.09 -7.22 -9.78
CA ALA A 32 13.75 -7.36 -10.32
C ALA A 32 13.47 -6.27 -11.38
N PRO A 33 12.95 -6.63 -12.57
CA PRO A 33 12.51 -5.64 -13.54
C PRO A 33 11.31 -4.82 -13.07
N THR A 34 10.41 -5.46 -12.31
CA THR A 34 9.23 -4.82 -11.69
C THR A 34 9.15 -5.24 -10.23
N ALA A 35 8.98 -4.28 -9.32
CA ALA A 35 8.82 -4.53 -7.90
C ALA A 35 8.04 -3.41 -7.22
N PHE A 36 7.23 -3.76 -6.23
CA PHE A 36 6.51 -2.83 -5.38
C PHE A 36 6.42 -3.38 -3.96
N LEU A 37 6.89 -2.60 -2.99
CA LEU A 37 6.96 -2.95 -1.59
C LEU A 37 6.29 -1.86 -0.76
N LYS A 38 5.34 -2.26 0.08
CA LYS A 38 4.52 -1.33 0.84
C LYS A 38 4.34 -1.82 2.28
N ASP A 39 4.37 -0.87 3.21
CA ASP A 39 3.98 -1.11 4.59
C ASP A 39 2.45 -1.17 4.70
N PHE A 40 1.94 -2.29 5.22
CA PHE A 40 0.51 -2.60 5.24
C PHE A 40 -0.29 -1.64 6.12
N LYS A 41 0.26 -1.25 7.27
CA LYS A 41 -0.46 -0.45 8.27
C LYS A 41 -0.48 1.02 7.90
N THR A 42 0.67 1.56 7.50
CA THR A 42 0.83 2.99 7.22
C THR A 42 0.48 3.36 5.79
N GLY A 43 0.46 2.38 4.88
CA GLY A 43 0.30 2.59 3.45
C GLY A 43 1.54 3.16 2.76
N ARG A 44 2.66 3.32 3.48
CA ARG A 44 3.89 3.91 2.93
C ARG A 44 4.52 2.97 1.91
N VAL A 45 4.80 3.49 0.71
CA VAL A 45 5.66 2.83 -0.27
C VAL A 45 7.09 2.83 0.27
N LEU A 46 7.65 1.63 0.43
CA LEU A 46 9.02 1.41 0.89
C LEU A 46 9.99 1.27 -0.27
N PHE A 47 9.51 0.69 -1.38
CA PHE A 47 10.27 0.54 -2.61
C PHE A 47 9.32 0.44 -3.80
N GLU A 48 9.67 1.07 -4.92
CA GLU A 48 8.97 0.87 -6.18
C GLU A 48 9.94 0.93 -7.37
N LYS A 49 9.69 0.06 -8.35
CA LYS A 49 10.39 0.04 -9.64
C LYS A 49 9.44 -0.49 -10.70
N ASN A 50 9.11 0.34 -11.69
CA ASN A 50 8.17 0.01 -12.76
C ASN A 50 6.86 -0.60 -12.21
N ALA A 51 6.35 -0.03 -11.11
CA ALA A 51 5.28 -0.65 -10.34
C ALA A 51 3.94 -0.69 -11.09
N ASP A 52 3.77 0.22 -12.05
CA ASP A 52 2.59 0.40 -12.90
C ASP A 52 2.79 -0.15 -14.33
N GLU A 53 3.89 -0.85 -14.59
CA GLU A 53 4.11 -1.53 -15.87
C GLU A 53 3.18 -2.73 -15.99
N GLU A 54 2.47 -2.84 -17.13
CA GLU A 54 1.60 -3.99 -17.41
C GLU A 54 2.43 -5.28 -17.55
N ILE A 55 2.00 -6.32 -16.85
CA ILE A 55 2.62 -7.64 -16.85
C ILE A 55 1.58 -8.73 -17.02
N GLU A 56 1.99 -9.88 -17.59
CA GLU A 56 1.24 -11.11 -17.42
C GLU A 56 1.39 -11.60 -15.97
N PRO A 57 0.30 -11.78 -15.20
CA PRO A 57 0.38 -12.19 -13.79
C PRO A 57 0.82 -13.65 -13.60
N ALA A 58 0.66 -14.49 -14.62
CA ALA A 58 0.67 -15.94 -14.46
C ALA A 58 -0.24 -16.36 -13.27
N SER A 59 0.16 -17.35 -12.48
CA SER A 59 -0.62 -17.82 -11.32
C SER A 59 -0.80 -16.79 -10.19
N MET A 60 -0.21 -15.58 -10.24
CA MET A 60 -0.55 -14.52 -9.28
C MET A 60 -2.01 -14.05 -9.45
N ALA A 61 -2.60 -14.18 -10.64
CA ALA A 61 -4.01 -13.88 -10.90
C ALA A 61 -4.98 -14.70 -10.03
N LYS A 62 -4.55 -15.87 -9.55
CA LYS A 62 -5.37 -16.73 -8.67
C LYS A 62 -5.71 -16.04 -7.34
N LEU A 63 -4.95 -15.02 -6.94
CA LEU A 63 -5.32 -14.17 -5.80
C LEU A 63 -6.70 -13.52 -6.00
N MET A 64 -7.01 -13.08 -7.22
CA MET A 64 -8.31 -12.48 -7.53
C MET A 64 -9.41 -13.54 -7.54
N THR A 65 -9.12 -14.74 -8.04
CA THR A 65 -10.03 -15.89 -7.93
C THR A 65 -10.35 -16.21 -6.46
N VAL A 66 -9.35 -16.21 -5.58
CA VAL A 66 -9.54 -16.41 -4.14
C VAL A 66 -10.34 -15.27 -3.52
N ALA A 67 -10.08 -14.01 -3.90
CA ALA A 67 -10.84 -12.86 -3.40
C ALA A 67 -12.34 -12.98 -3.72
N VAL A 68 -12.69 -13.34 -4.97
CA VAL A 68 -14.09 -13.58 -5.38
C VAL A 68 -14.73 -14.73 -4.59
N ILE A 69 -13.98 -15.82 -4.32
CA ILE A 69 -14.48 -16.93 -3.48
C ILE A 69 -14.76 -16.45 -2.06
N PHE A 70 -13.81 -15.71 -1.46
CA PHE A 70 -13.91 -15.25 -0.09
C PHE A 70 -15.05 -14.23 0.09
N ASP A 71 -15.27 -13.33 -0.86
CA ASP A 71 -16.45 -12.47 -0.88
C ASP A 71 -17.74 -13.29 -0.88
N ALA A 72 -17.84 -14.30 -1.75
CA ALA A 72 -19.02 -15.13 -1.85
C ALA A 72 -19.28 -15.93 -0.55
N LEU A 73 -18.22 -16.38 0.14
CA LEU A 73 -18.31 -17.00 1.46
C LEU A 73 -18.78 -16.02 2.54
N ARG A 74 -18.20 -14.81 2.58
CA ARG A 74 -18.55 -13.75 3.54
C ARG A 74 -20.02 -13.34 3.38
N ASP A 75 -20.49 -13.22 2.15
CA ASP A 75 -21.86 -12.82 1.82
C ASP A 75 -22.86 -13.99 1.95
N GLY A 76 -22.39 -15.21 2.25
CA GLY A 76 -23.22 -16.40 2.42
C GLY A 76 -23.83 -16.95 1.11
N THR A 77 -23.38 -16.46 -0.05
CA THR A 77 -23.83 -16.95 -1.37
C THR A 77 -23.11 -18.22 -1.81
N LEU A 78 -21.99 -18.54 -1.14
CA LEU A 78 -21.22 -19.77 -1.27
C LEU A 78 -21.01 -20.37 0.12
N THR A 79 -20.97 -21.70 0.23
CA THR A 79 -20.59 -22.39 1.46
C THR A 79 -19.38 -23.29 1.22
N ARG A 80 -18.61 -23.57 2.26
CA ARG A 80 -17.40 -24.42 2.19
C ARG A 80 -17.71 -25.87 1.80
N ASP A 81 -18.85 -26.37 2.25
CA ASP A 81 -19.31 -27.75 2.00
C ASP A 81 -19.98 -27.91 0.62
N GLN A 82 -20.34 -26.81 -0.03
CA GLN A 82 -20.85 -26.84 -1.39
C GLN A 82 -19.83 -27.52 -2.31
N THR A 83 -20.30 -28.39 -3.19
CA THR A 83 -19.45 -29.11 -4.12
C THR A 83 -19.72 -28.69 -5.56
N PHE A 84 -18.66 -28.59 -6.36
CA PHE A 84 -18.74 -28.40 -7.80
C PHE A 84 -18.26 -29.64 -8.54
N GLU A 85 -18.88 -29.93 -9.68
CA GLU A 85 -18.50 -31.03 -10.54
C GLU A 85 -17.33 -30.64 -11.45
N VAL A 86 -16.37 -31.54 -11.60
CA VAL A 86 -15.20 -31.34 -12.46
C VAL A 86 -15.60 -31.57 -13.91
N SER A 87 -15.69 -30.50 -14.69
CA SER A 87 -16.01 -30.56 -16.12
C SER A 87 -14.87 -31.14 -16.97
N GLU A 88 -15.20 -31.54 -18.20
CA GLU A 88 -14.18 -31.91 -19.20
C GLU A 88 -13.24 -30.74 -19.51
N ASN A 89 -13.74 -29.50 -19.49
CA ASN A 89 -12.92 -28.32 -19.71
C ASN A 89 -11.87 -28.16 -18.60
N ALA A 90 -12.29 -28.21 -17.33
CA ALA A 90 -11.39 -28.13 -16.17
C ALA A 90 -10.33 -29.24 -16.21
N TRP A 91 -10.76 -30.49 -16.45
CA TRP A 91 -9.88 -31.64 -16.51
C TRP A 91 -8.87 -31.55 -17.67
N ARG A 92 -9.31 -31.16 -18.86
CA ARG A 92 -8.47 -31.12 -20.07
C ARG A 92 -7.53 -29.93 -20.10
N THR A 93 -8.00 -28.74 -19.73
CA THR A 93 -7.26 -27.48 -19.90
C THR A 93 -6.55 -27.02 -18.63
N GLY A 94 -7.02 -27.44 -17.45
CA GLY A 94 -6.39 -27.14 -16.17
C GLY A 94 -5.81 -28.35 -15.42
N GLY A 95 -6.14 -29.57 -15.84
CA GLY A 95 -5.67 -30.80 -15.21
C GLY A 95 -4.27 -31.22 -15.65
N ALA A 96 -3.89 -32.46 -15.35
CA ALA A 96 -2.54 -33.01 -15.57
C ALA A 96 -2.02 -32.86 -17.02
N ASN A 97 -2.91 -32.97 -18.00
CA ASN A 97 -2.55 -32.89 -19.43
C ASN A 97 -2.23 -31.46 -19.90
N SER A 98 -2.53 -30.44 -19.09
CA SER A 98 -2.26 -29.03 -19.43
C SER A 98 -0.77 -28.66 -19.36
N GLY A 99 0.04 -29.46 -18.67
CA GLY A 99 1.43 -29.12 -18.34
C GLY A 99 1.57 -28.01 -17.28
N GLY A 100 0.45 -27.53 -16.73
CA GLY A 100 0.40 -26.53 -15.67
C GLY A 100 0.32 -27.13 -14.26
N SER A 101 0.13 -26.26 -13.28
CA SER A 101 -0.16 -26.69 -11.90
C SER A 101 -1.59 -27.20 -11.80
N THR A 102 -1.82 -28.30 -11.09
CA THR A 102 -3.10 -29.02 -11.05
C THR A 102 -3.29 -29.66 -9.67
N MET A 103 -4.55 -29.79 -9.23
CA MET A 103 -4.94 -30.62 -8.08
C MET A 103 -5.12 -32.11 -8.45
N PHE A 104 -4.95 -32.46 -9.73
CA PHE A 104 -5.24 -33.78 -10.29
C PHE A 104 -6.71 -34.20 -10.09
N LEU A 105 -7.64 -33.26 -10.31
CA LEU A 105 -9.07 -33.52 -10.13
C LEU A 105 -9.58 -34.56 -11.15
N PRO A 106 -10.22 -35.67 -10.72
CA PRO A 106 -10.81 -36.63 -11.65
C PRO A 106 -12.02 -36.04 -12.39
N LEU A 107 -12.14 -36.33 -13.69
CA LEU A 107 -13.30 -35.93 -14.51
C LEU A 107 -14.61 -36.45 -13.89
N GLY A 108 -15.62 -35.57 -13.78
CA GLY A 108 -16.94 -35.89 -13.23
C GLY A 108 -16.99 -36.07 -11.71
N SER A 109 -15.86 -35.95 -11.01
CA SER A 109 -15.87 -35.95 -9.54
C SER A 109 -16.47 -34.66 -8.99
N LYS A 110 -16.95 -34.70 -7.74
CA LYS A 110 -17.44 -33.52 -7.02
C LYS A 110 -16.43 -33.14 -5.94
N VAL A 111 -16.04 -31.87 -5.91
CA VAL A 111 -15.01 -31.34 -5.01
C VAL A 111 -15.59 -30.22 -4.18
N SER A 112 -15.34 -30.22 -2.88
CA SER A 112 -15.82 -29.18 -1.97
C SER A 112 -15.14 -27.84 -2.25
N VAL A 113 -15.84 -26.73 -1.98
CA VAL A 113 -15.25 -25.39 -2.05
C VAL A 113 -14.04 -25.26 -1.12
N ALA A 114 -14.09 -25.88 0.07
CA ALA A 114 -12.96 -25.92 0.99
C ALA A 114 -11.69 -26.55 0.38
N ASP A 115 -11.84 -27.69 -0.31
CA ASP A 115 -10.71 -28.36 -0.96
C ASP A 115 -10.22 -27.56 -2.18
N LEU A 116 -11.13 -26.96 -2.94
CA LEU A 116 -10.79 -26.11 -4.08
C LEU A 116 -9.97 -24.89 -3.63
N ILE A 117 -10.34 -24.22 -2.53
CA ILE A 117 -9.58 -23.11 -1.95
C ILE A 117 -8.14 -23.54 -1.64
N LYS A 118 -7.98 -24.67 -0.93
CA LYS A 118 -6.64 -25.19 -0.58
C LYS A 118 -5.84 -25.56 -1.82
N GLY A 119 -6.46 -26.17 -2.82
CA GLY A 119 -5.79 -26.49 -4.07
C GLY A 119 -5.37 -25.27 -4.90
N ILE A 120 -6.18 -24.21 -4.90
CA ILE A 120 -5.87 -22.94 -5.57
C ILE A 120 -4.71 -22.23 -4.86
N ILE A 121 -4.77 -22.13 -3.54
CA ILE A 121 -3.78 -21.39 -2.74
C ILE A 121 -2.45 -22.13 -2.69
N ILE A 122 -2.47 -23.40 -2.26
CA ILE A 122 -1.27 -24.16 -1.90
C ILE A 122 -0.66 -24.83 -3.14
N GLN A 123 -1.48 -25.57 -3.90
CA GLN A 123 -1.01 -26.35 -5.05
C GLN A 123 -0.95 -25.53 -6.35
N SER A 124 -1.66 -24.39 -6.37
CA SER A 124 -1.82 -23.52 -7.53
C SER A 124 -2.59 -24.16 -8.69
N GLY A 125 -3.54 -25.06 -8.39
CA GLY A 125 -4.27 -25.85 -9.38
C GLY A 125 -5.07 -25.01 -10.38
N ASN A 126 -4.82 -25.18 -11.68
CA ASN A 126 -5.57 -24.54 -12.76
C ASN A 126 -6.95 -25.18 -12.92
N ASP A 127 -7.03 -26.51 -12.86
CA ASP A 127 -8.27 -27.27 -12.80
C ASP A 127 -9.20 -26.75 -11.70
N ALA A 128 -8.67 -26.56 -10.48
CA ALA A 128 -9.41 -26.02 -9.35
C ALA A 128 -10.03 -24.64 -9.65
N THR A 129 -9.25 -23.72 -10.23
CA THR A 129 -9.74 -22.39 -10.60
C THR A 129 -10.81 -22.43 -11.69
N ILE A 130 -10.76 -23.40 -12.61
CA ILE A 130 -11.77 -23.56 -13.66
C ILE A 130 -13.05 -24.15 -13.08
N VAL A 131 -12.94 -25.17 -12.21
CA VAL A 131 -14.09 -25.77 -11.51
C VAL A 131 -14.84 -24.73 -10.70
N VAL A 132 -14.14 -23.89 -9.94
CA VAL A 132 -14.77 -22.79 -9.19
C VAL A 132 -15.44 -21.79 -10.13
N ALA A 133 -14.76 -21.41 -11.21
CA ALA A 133 -15.28 -20.43 -12.15
C ALA A 133 -16.59 -20.88 -12.81
N GLU A 134 -16.61 -22.11 -13.33
CA GLU A 134 -17.79 -22.73 -13.93
C GLU A 134 -18.89 -22.96 -12.87
N GLY A 135 -18.53 -23.39 -11.67
CA GLY A 135 -19.47 -23.64 -10.58
C GLY A 135 -20.17 -22.38 -10.06
N MET A 136 -19.45 -21.26 -9.96
CA MET A 136 -19.96 -20.00 -9.40
C MET A 136 -20.60 -19.08 -10.44
N ALA A 137 -20.18 -19.16 -11.70
CA ALA A 137 -20.59 -18.21 -12.74
C ALA A 137 -21.12 -18.88 -14.03
N GLY A 138 -21.10 -20.21 -14.11
CA GLY A 138 -21.53 -20.97 -15.30
C GLY A 138 -20.46 -21.08 -16.39
N SER A 139 -19.49 -20.17 -16.45
CA SER A 139 -18.33 -20.25 -17.36
C SER A 139 -17.11 -19.50 -16.83
N VAL A 140 -15.93 -19.75 -17.42
CA VAL A 140 -14.69 -19.05 -17.08
C VAL A 140 -14.76 -17.56 -17.44
N GLU A 141 -15.40 -17.23 -18.56
CA GLU A 141 -15.58 -15.86 -19.05
C GLU A 141 -16.51 -15.08 -18.11
N ALA A 142 -17.65 -15.67 -17.72
CA ALA A 142 -18.58 -15.06 -16.78
C ALA A 142 -17.93 -14.85 -15.40
N PHE A 143 -17.02 -15.75 -14.99
CA PHE A 143 -16.24 -15.57 -13.77
C PHE A 143 -15.19 -14.46 -13.92
N ALA A 144 -14.54 -14.33 -15.08
CA ALA A 144 -13.62 -13.22 -15.35
C ALA A 144 -14.31 -11.85 -15.24
N GLU A 145 -15.58 -11.73 -15.66
CA GLU A 145 -16.37 -10.51 -15.44
C GLU A 145 -16.60 -10.23 -13.94
N LYS A 146 -16.82 -11.26 -13.11
CA LYS A 146 -16.87 -11.09 -11.64
C LYS A 146 -15.53 -10.63 -11.06
N MET A 147 -14.42 -11.20 -11.54
CA MET A 147 -13.07 -10.78 -11.15
C MET A 147 -12.83 -9.31 -11.48
N ASN A 148 -13.23 -8.86 -12.67
CA ASN A 148 -13.05 -7.47 -13.11
C ASN A 148 -14.01 -6.49 -12.39
N ALA A 149 -15.21 -6.94 -12.02
CA ALA A 149 -16.11 -6.16 -11.19
C ALA A 149 -15.50 -5.91 -9.80
N LEU A 150 -14.97 -6.96 -9.16
CA LEU A 150 -14.26 -6.83 -7.88
C LEU A 150 -12.98 -6.01 -8.01
N ALA A 151 -12.21 -6.20 -9.08
CA ALA A 151 -11.02 -5.40 -9.37
C ALA A 151 -11.33 -3.89 -9.35
N LYS A 152 -12.41 -3.48 -10.00
CA LYS A 152 -12.87 -2.08 -10.00
C LYS A 152 -13.33 -1.61 -8.62
N GLU A 153 -14.04 -2.45 -7.87
CA GLU A 153 -14.53 -2.13 -6.53
C GLU A 153 -13.37 -1.86 -5.55
N ILE A 154 -12.30 -2.64 -5.63
CA ILE A 154 -11.14 -2.54 -4.73
C ILE A 154 -10.03 -1.62 -5.28
N GLY A 155 -10.26 -0.96 -6.42
CA GLY A 155 -9.36 0.06 -6.98
C GLY A 155 -8.13 -0.49 -7.73
N LEU A 156 -8.25 -1.63 -8.42
CA LEU A 156 -7.22 -2.15 -9.32
C LEU A 156 -7.35 -1.54 -10.72
N ASP A 157 -7.13 -0.22 -10.82
CA ASP A 157 -7.46 0.57 -12.00
C ASP A 157 -6.61 0.23 -13.26
N HIS A 158 -5.50 -0.48 -13.09
CA HIS A 158 -4.55 -0.82 -14.16
C HIS A 158 -4.48 -2.33 -14.41
N SER A 159 -5.49 -3.08 -13.95
CA SER A 159 -5.53 -4.53 -14.05
C SER A 159 -6.82 -5.03 -14.68
N ARG A 160 -6.68 -6.04 -15.54
CA ARG A 160 -7.78 -6.79 -16.12
C ARG A 160 -7.47 -8.29 -16.15
N PHE A 161 -8.43 -9.07 -15.71
CA PHE A 161 -8.35 -10.52 -15.64
C PHE A 161 -9.12 -11.13 -16.80
N GLY A 162 -8.43 -11.92 -17.63
CA GLY A 162 -9.04 -12.63 -18.77
C GLY A 162 -9.57 -14.04 -18.44
N ASN A 163 -9.15 -14.63 -17.31
CA ASN A 163 -9.59 -15.94 -16.83
C ASN A 163 -9.24 -16.13 -15.34
N SER A 164 -9.73 -17.20 -14.72
CA SER A 164 -9.55 -17.50 -13.29
C SER A 164 -8.17 -18.06 -12.91
N SER A 165 -7.35 -18.44 -13.89
CA SER A 165 -6.10 -19.18 -13.63
C SER A 165 -4.84 -18.32 -13.81
N GLY A 166 -4.92 -17.25 -14.60
CA GLY A 166 -3.76 -16.48 -15.03
C GLY A 166 -2.98 -17.12 -16.19
N LEU A 167 -3.56 -18.13 -16.86
CA LEU A 167 -3.01 -18.62 -18.14
C LEU A 167 -3.04 -17.50 -19.20
N PRO A 168 -2.13 -17.52 -20.19
CA PRO A 168 -2.04 -16.49 -21.21
C PRO A 168 -3.39 -16.23 -21.89
N HIS A 169 -3.79 -14.95 -21.93
CA HIS A 169 -5.02 -14.51 -22.54
C HIS A 169 -4.85 -13.05 -23.00
N PRO A 170 -5.38 -12.64 -24.18
CA PRO A 170 -5.18 -11.29 -24.70
C PRO A 170 -5.62 -10.16 -23.75
N ASP A 171 -6.67 -10.41 -22.99
CA ASP A 171 -7.23 -9.47 -22.02
C ASP A 171 -6.59 -9.54 -20.62
N MET A 172 -5.56 -10.36 -20.43
CA MET A 172 -4.93 -10.57 -19.12
C MET A 172 -3.71 -9.66 -18.95
N HIS A 173 -3.83 -8.64 -18.12
CA HIS A 173 -2.73 -7.79 -17.69
C HIS A 173 -2.97 -7.30 -16.26
N VAL A 174 -1.92 -7.16 -15.48
CA VAL A 174 -1.98 -6.55 -14.15
C VAL A 174 -0.75 -5.67 -13.94
N THR A 175 -0.72 -4.93 -12.84
CA THR A 175 0.50 -4.27 -12.34
C THR A 175 0.94 -4.89 -11.01
N VAL A 176 2.23 -4.76 -10.65
CA VAL A 176 2.69 -5.21 -9.32
C VAL A 176 2.12 -4.34 -8.20
N ARG A 177 1.78 -3.07 -8.48
CA ARG A 177 1.06 -2.21 -7.53
C ARG A 177 -0.33 -2.78 -7.21
N ASP A 178 -1.10 -3.13 -8.24
CA ASP A 178 -2.44 -3.68 -8.08
C ASP A 178 -2.40 -5.07 -7.40
N LEU A 179 -1.39 -5.89 -7.68
CA LEU A 179 -1.19 -7.16 -6.97
C LEU A 179 -0.92 -6.97 -5.47
N VAL A 180 -0.21 -5.92 -5.07
CA VAL A 180 -0.06 -5.57 -3.65
C VAL A 180 -1.40 -5.12 -3.08
N THR A 181 -2.12 -4.23 -3.75
CA THR A 181 -3.46 -3.79 -3.31
C THR A 181 -4.43 -4.97 -3.12
N LEU A 182 -4.41 -5.93 -4.03
CA LEU A 182 -5.19 -7.17 -3.94
C LEU A 182 -4.76 -8.05 -2.75
N ALA A 183 -3.45 -8.15 -2.48
CA ALA A 183 -2.99 -8.86 -1.29
C ALA A 183 -3.39 -8.14 0.00
N GLU A 184 -3.32 -6.81 0.04
CA GLU A 184 -3.79 -6.03 1.18
C GLU A 184 -5.29 -6.22 1.44
N TYR A 185 -6.09 -6.25 0.38
CA TYR A 185 -7.51 -6.58 0.45
C TYR A 185 -7.74 -7.96 1.07
N LEU A 186 -7.03 -8.99 0.59
CA LEU A 186 -7.15 -10.35 1.14
C LEU A 186 -6.76 -10.43 2.63
N ILE A 187 -5.69 -9.74 3.03
CA ILE A 187 -5.22 -9.71 4.41
C ILE A 187 -6.20 -8.99 5.32
N ARG A 188 -6.76 -7.86 4.86
CA ARG A 188 -7.61 -6.98 5.67
C ARG A 188 -9.03 -7.50 5.81
N GLU A 189 -9.63 -7.92 4.70
CA GLU A 189 -11.06 -8.26 4.67
C GLU A 189 -11.33 -9.72 5.05
N PHE A 190 -10.33 -10.61 4.96
CA PHE A 190 -10.49 -12.04 5.28
C PHE A 190 -9.43 -12.56 6.25
N PRO A 191 -9.27 -11.96 7.45
CA PRO A 191 -8.27 -12.40 8.42
C PRO A 191 -8.47 -13.85 8.89
N GLU A 192 -9.69 -14.39 8.79
CA GLU A 192 -10.00 -15.78 9.13
C GLU A 192 -9.56 -16.79 8.05
N GLU A 193 -9.59 -16.39 6.78
CA GLU A 193 -9.21 -17.25 5.64
C GLU A 193 -7.73 -17.10 5.28
N TYR A 194 -7.16 -15.92 5.51
CA TYR A 194 -5.78 -15.59 5.19
C TYR A 194 -4.73 -16.61 5.69
N PRO A 195 -4.88 -17.22 6.90
CA PRO A 195 -3.93 -18.23 7.37
C PRO A 195 -3.71 -19.41 6.41
N THR A 196 -4.65 -19.74 5.52
CA THR A 196 -4.46 -20.80 4.52
C THR A 196 -3.27 -20.55 3.58
N PHE A 197 -2.90 -19.28 3.32
CA PHE A 197 -1.71 -18.93 2.52
C PHE A 197 -0.39 -19.38 3.16
N SER A 198 -0.38 -19.60 4.48
CA SER A 198 0.79 -20.05 5.24
C SER A 198 0.89 -21.58 5.37
N GLU A 199 -0.14 -22.34 4.94
CA GLU A 199 -0.07 -23.81 4.93
C GLU A 199 1.04 -24.27 3.98
N THR A 200 1.98 -25.07 4.51
CA THR A 200 3.22 -25.44 3.79
C THR A 200 3.04 -26.60 2.82
N SER A 201 1.98 -27.39 2.98
CA SER A 201 1.63 -28.48 2.08
C SER A 201 0.15 -28.83 2.21
N TYR A 202 -0.39 -29.49 1.19
CA TYR A 202 -1.75 -30.01 1.22
C TYR A 202 -1.85 -31.33 0.47
N THR A 203 -2.58 -32.27 1.05
CA THR A 203 -2.81 -33.61 0.51
C THR A 203 -4.26 -33.73 0.07
N PHE A 204 -4.46 -33.97 -1.22
CA PHE A 204 -5.77 -34.24 -1.80
C PHE A 204 -5.69 -35.49 -2.66
N ASN A 205 -6.67 -36.38 -2.56
CA ASN A 205 -6.73 -37.62 -3.35
C ASN A 205 -5.43 -38.45 -3.27
N ASN A 206 -4.85 -38.58 -2.07
CA ASN A 206 -3.55 -39.25 -1.80
C ASN A 206 -2.33 -38.62 -2.49
N ILE A 207 -2.46 -37.40 -3.03
CA ILE A 207 -1.37 -36.65 -3.66
C ILE A 207 -1.03 -35.46 -2.77
N SER A 208 0.16 -35.50 -2.16
CA SER A 208 0.69 -34.40 -1.37
C SER A 208 1.50 -33.45 -2.26
N GLN A 209 1.22 -32.15 -2.15
CA GLN A 209 1.99 -31.11 -2.84
C GLN A 209 2.36 -30.00 -1.86
N ASN A 210 3.59 -29.50 -2.00
CA ASN A 210 4.10 -28.40 -1.19
C ASN A 210 3.62 -27.05 -1.72
N ASN A 211 3.47 -26.09 -0.80
CA ASN A 211 3.29 -24.70 -1.15
C ASN A 211 4.52 -24.20 -1.91
N ARG A 212 4.29 -23.43 -2.98
CA ARG A 212 5.32 -22.96 -3.91
C ARG A 212 6.00 -21.67 -3.45
N ASN A 213 5.51 -21.02 -2.39
CA ASN A 213 6.07 -19.78 -1.87
C ASN A 213 7.40 -20.04 -1.14
N PRO A 214 8.54 -19.56 -1.66
CA PRO A 214 9.85 -19.84 -1.07
C PRO A 214 10.06 -19.17 0.29
N LEU A 215 9.29 -18.14 0.62
CA LEU A 215 9.50 -17.34 1.83
C LEU A 215 8.81 -17.90 3.07
N LEU A 216 7.93 -18.91 2.94
CA LEU A 216 7.22 -19.47 4.10
C LEU A 216 8.19 -20.06 5.14
N ALA A 217 9.27 -20.68 4.68
CA ALA A 217 10.31 -21.22 5.56
C ALA A 217 11.10 -20.12 6.31
N LEU A 218 10.96 -18.86 5.88
CA LEU A 218 11.63 -17.69 6.45
C LEU A 218 10.67 -16.81 7.28
N GLY A 219 9.47 -17.32 7.60
CA GLY A 219 8.49 -16.61 8.42
C GLY A 219 7.51 -15.71 7.67
N ALA A 220 7.53 -15.73 6.33
CA ALA A 220 6.44 -15.14 5.55
C ALA A 220 5.15 -15.95 5.72
N ASP A 221 4.00 -15.30 5.60
CA ASP A 221 2.68 -15.91 5.80
C ASP A 221 1.79 -15.87 4.55
N GLY A 222 2.37 -15.52 3.40
CA GLY A 222 1.71 -15.54 2.11
C GLY A 222 2.58 -14.95 0.99
N LEU A 223 2.09 -14.83 -0.24
CA LEU A 223 0.79 -15.33 -0.69
C LEU A 223 0.91 -16.25 -1.91
N LYS A 224 1.45 -15.75 -3.03
CA LYS A 224 1.31 -16.46 -4.31
C LYS A 224 2.48 -16.26 -5.26
N THR A 225 3.01 -17.37 -5.77
CA THR A 225 3.95 -17.38 -6.89
C THR A 225 3.22 -17.43 -8.23
N GLY A 226 3.86 -16.86 -9.27
CA GLY A 226 3.47 -16.94 -10.67
C GLY A 226 4.65 -17.34 -11.56
N HIS A 227 4.39 -18.15 -12.58
CA HIS A 227 5.36 -18.40 -13.65
C HIS A 227 4.65 -18.87 -14.92
N THR A 228 5.03 -18.25 -16.05
CA THR A 228 4.90 -18.79 -17.40
C THR A 228 6.19 -18.48 -18.15
N LYS A 229 6.41 -19.12 -19.30
CA LYS A 229 7.56 -18.79 -20.14
C LYS A 229 7.58 -17.32 -20.59
N ALA A 230 6.40 -16.72 -20.80
CA ALA A 230 6.26 -15.33 -21.22
C ALA A 230 6.39 -14.33 -20.06
N ALA A 231 5.80 -14.65 -18.89
CA ALA A 231 5.80 -13.77 -17.72
C ALA A 231 7.13 -13.78 -16.94
N GLY A 232 7.96 -14.81 -17.11
CA GLY A 232 9.07 -15.08 -16.19
C GLY A 232 8.57 -15.53 -14.83
N TYR A 233 9.38 -15.34 -13.78
CA TYR A 233 9.05 -15.75 -12.42
C TYR A 233 8.61 -14.53 -11.57
N GLY A 234 7.46 -14.66 -10.91
CA GLY A 234 6.90 -13.62 -10.03
C GLY A 234 6.44 -14.15 -8.68
N LEU A 235 6.28 -13.23 -7.73
CA LEU A 235 5.83 -13.49 -6.37
C LEU A 235 5.06 -12.29 -5.82
N VAL A 236 3.93 -12.57 -5.17
CA VAL A 236 3.29 -11.69 -4.19
C VAL A 236 3.50 -12.31 -2.81
N ALA A 237 4.08 -11.56 -1.88
CA ALA A 237 4.43 -12.05 -0.55
C ALA A 237 4.06 -11.07 0.56
N SER A 238 3.86 -11.60 1.76
CA SER A 238 3.75 -10.79 2.97
C SER A 238 4.46 -11.47 4.14
N ALA A 239 5.02 -10.64 5.02
CA ALA A 239 5.66 -11.09 6.25
C ALA A 239 5.43 -10.06 7.35
N LYS A 240 5.63 -10.50 8.58
CA LYS A 240 5.52 -9.70 9.80
C LYS A 240 6.84 -9.68 10.56
N ASP A 241 7.11 -8.55 11.20
CA ASP A 241 8.05 -8.44 12.30
C ASP A 241 7.36 -7.71 13.47
N GLY A 242 7.07 -8.46 14.54
CA GLY A 242 6.12 -8.03 15.57
C GLY A 242 4.74 -7.68 14.98
N GLU A 243 4.28 -6.46 15.26
CA GLU A 243 3.00 -5.93 14.74
C GLU A 243 3.12 -5.33 13.33
N ARG A 244 4.34 -5.12 12.82
CA ARG A 244 4.57 -4.49 11.53
C ARG A 244 4.46 -5.54 10.42
N ARG A 245 3.67 -5.24 9.40
CA ARG A 245 3.50 -6.07 8.21
C ARG A 245 3.91 -5.30 6.96
N ILE A 246 4.62 -5.96 6.07
CA ILE A 246 4.87 -5.46 4.71
C ILE A 246 4.31 -6.43 3.66
N VAL A 247 4.03 -5.89 2.48
CA VAL A 247 3.53 -6.64 1.33
C VAL A 247 4.41 -6.29 0.12
N LEU A 248 4.86 -7.32 -0.59
CA LEU A 248 5.74 -7.25 -1.75
C LEU A 248 5.04 -7.88 -2.96
N ALA A 249 5.16 -7.26 -4.12
CA ALA A 249 5.01 -7.94 -5.40
C ALA A 249 6.23 -7.69 -6.28
N LEU A 250 6.72 -8.73 -6.95
CA LEU A 250 7.76 -8.65 -7.98
C LEU A 250 7.47 -9.61 -9.12
N SER A 251 7.98 -9.30 -10.32
CA SER A 251 7.78 -10.13 -11.51
C SER A 251 8.96 -10.04 -12.49
N LYS A 252 8.89 -10.86 -13.55
CA LYS A 252 9.87 -10.94 -14.65
C LYS A 252 11.27 -11.43 -14.25
N MET A 253 11.39 -12.17 -13.15
CA MET A 253 12.66 -12.78 -12.75
C MET A 253 13.05 -13.91 -13.71
N GLY A 254 14.35 -14.14 -13.91
CA GLY A 254 14.86 -15.11 -14.87
C GLY A 254 14.74 -16.57 -14.42
N SER A 255 14.71 -16.81 -13.11
CA SER A 255 14.60 -18.15 -12.54
C SER A 255 13.84 -18.19 -11.20
N SER A 256 13.38 -19.38 -10.80
CA SER A 256 12.76 -19.60 -9.49
C SER A 256 13.70 -19.27 -8.32
N GLY A 257 15.00 -19.54 -8.48
CA GLY A 257 16.03 -19.24 -7.49
C GLY A 257 16.35 -17.75 -7.41
N GLU A 258 16.40 -17.04 -8.54
CA GLU A 258 16.52 -15.58 -8.54
C GLU A 258 15.32 -14.91 -7.87
N ARG A 259 14.10 -15.33 -8.22
CA ARG A 259 12.88 -14.85 -7.56
C ARG A 259 12.93 -15.02 -6.05
N ALA A 260 13.38 -16.19 -5.56
CA ALA A 260 13.47 -16.45 -4.13
C ALA A 260 14.47 -15.50 -3.43
N ARG A 261 15.70 -15.41 -3.95
CA ARG A 261 16.76 -14.56 -3.37
C ARG A 261 16.39 -13.08 -3.41
N GLU A 262 15.83 -12.61 -4.52
CA GLU A 262 15.48 -11.20 -4.66
C GLU A 262 14.30 -10.81 -3.77
N ALA A 263 13.29 -11.68 -3.66
CA ALA A 263 12.19 -11.46 -2.74
C ALA A 263 12.66 -11.41 -1.28
N GLU A 264 13.54 -12.32 -0.87
CA GLU A 264 14.13 -12.32 0.48
C GLU A 264 14.89 -11.01 0.75
N ARG A 265 15.70 -10.52 -0.21
CA ARG A 265 16.41 -9.24 -0.08
C ARG A 265 15.47 -8.05 0.08
N LEU A 266 14.44 -7.95 -0.75
CA LEU A 266 13.44 -6.87 -0.68
C LEU A 266 12.63 -6.91 0.61
N MET A 267 12.22 -8.09 1.06
CA MET A 267 11.51 -8.24 2.33
C MET A 267 12.39 -7.88 3.52
N THR A 268 13.64 -8.32 3.52
CA THR A 268 14.63 -7.97 4.57
C THR A 268 14.85 -6.46 4.62
N PHE A 269 15.08 -5.83 3.46
CA PHE A 269 15.19 -4.36 3.34
C PHE A 269 13.96 -3.65 3.93
N GLY A 270 12.76 -4.05 3.52
CA GLY A 270 11.53 -3.42 4.00
C GLY A 270 11.33 -3.54 5.52
N LEU A 271 11.69 -4.68 6.11
CA LEU A 271 11.53 -4.91 7.55
C LEU A 271 12.62 -4.23 8.39
N GLN A 272 13.88 -4.25 7.94
CA GLN A 272 15.03 -3.86 8.77
C GLN A 272 15.53 -2.43 8.56
N ASP A 273 15.38 -1.89 7.35
CA ASP A 273 16.00 -0.59 7.00
C ASP A 273 15.04 0.59 7.19
N PHE A 274 13.94 0.39 7.93
CA PHE A 274 12.96 1.41 8.25
C PHE A 274 12.63 1.43 9.73
N GLU A 275 12.55 2.64 10.30
CA GLU A 275 12.17 2.87 11.68
C GLU A 275 10.96 3.81 11.77
N GLU A 276 10.06 3.54 12.72
CA GLU A 276 8.93 4.41 13.01
C GLU A 276 9.38 5.52 13.97
N VAL A 277 9.32 6.76 13.50
CA VAL A 277 9.68 7.93 14.30
C VAL A 277 8.43 8.73 14.65
N THR A 278 8.16 8.85 15.95
CA THR A 278 7.11 9.74 16.45
C THR A 278 7.52 11.19 16.28
N LEU A 279 6.79 11.91 15.43
CA LEU A 279 6.96 13.35 15.24
C LEU A 279 6.14 14.11 16.29
N VAL A 280 4.89 13.76 16.50
CA VAL A 280 4.00 14.43 17.46
C VAL A 280 3.46 13.39 18.43
N ALA A 281 3.59 13.63 19.73
CA ALA A 281 2.98 12.78 20.74
C ALA A 281 1.46 12.98 20.79
N ALA A 282 0.71 11.95 21.18
CA ALA A 282 -0.74 12.06 21.32
C ALA A 282 -1.09 13.15 22.35
N GLY A 283 -1.97 14.09 21.99
CA GLY A 283 -2.38 15.18 22.86
C GLY A 283 -1.37 16.33 23.02
N GLU A 284 -0.26 16.31 22.29
CA GLU A 284 0.69 17.43 22.23
C GLU A 284 0.08 18.59 21.44
N ASP A 285 0.14 19.80 22.00
CA ASP A 285 -0.19 21.03 21.28
C ASP A 285 0.91 21.33 20.25
N VAL A 286 0.58 21.25 18.97
CA VAL A 286 1.54 21.44 17.87
C VAL A 286 1.61 22.87 17.35
N ALA A 287 0.57 23.66 17.61
CA ALA A 287 0.46 25.07 17.22
C ALA A 287 -0.63 25.77 18.03
N SER A 288 -0.81 27.07 17.80
CA SER A 288 -1.97 27.83 18.26
C SER A 288 -2.49 28.71 17.12
N VAL A 289 -3.80 28.95 17.10
CA VAL A 289 -4.44 29.87 16.15
C VAL A 289 -5.12 31.01 16.91
N PRO A 290 -5.02 32.28 16.48
CA PRO A 290 -5.72 33.38 17.11
C PRO A 290 -7.25 33.21 17.06
N VAL A 291 -7.95 33.59 18.12
CA VAL A 291 -9.42 33.56 18.20
C VAL A 291 -9.95 34.99 18.28
N ARG A 292 -10.80 35.37 17.32
CA ARG A 292 -11.49 36.66 17.29
C ARG A 292 -12.81 36.59 18.04
N GLY A 293 -13.09 37.64 18.81
CA GLY A 293 -14.35 37.77 19.55
C GLY A 293 -14.57 36.69 20.62
N GLY A 294 -13.50 35.99 21.04
CA GLY A 294 -13.51 34.95 22.06
C GLY A 294 -13.10 35.45 23.45
N GLU A 295 -13.38 34.66 24.48
CA GLU A 295 -12.89 34.90 25.84
C GLU A 295 -11.38 34.69 25.96
N ALA A 296 -10.81 33.81 25.13
CA ALA A 296 -9.38 33.63 24.92
C ALA A 296 -8.92 34.25 23.60
N GLU A 297 -7.67 34.70 23.54
CA GLU A 297 -7.09 35.36 22.35
C GLU A 297 -6.54 34.35 21.32
N SER A 298 -6.37 33.10 21.73
CA SER A 298 -5.96 31.99 20.88
C SER A 298 -6.45 30.65 21.44
N VAL A 299 -6.40 29.62 20.61
CA VAL A 299 -6.66 28.23 21.00
C VAL A 299 -5.53 27.34 20.50
N GLY A 300 -5.08 26.41 21.34
CA GLY A 300 -4.10 25.39 20.97
C GLY A 300 -4.66 24.43 19.91
N LEU A 301 -3.80 23.92 19.06
CA LEU A 301 -4.11 22.94 18.03
C LEU A 301 -3.37 21.64 18.33
N ARG A 302 -4.09 20.53 18.37
CA ARG A 302 -3.53 19.19 18.63
C ARG A 302 -4.02 18.17 17.63
N THR A 303 -3.29 17.07 17.52
CA THR A 303 -3.74 15.86 16.80
C THR A 303 -4.47 14.94 17.77
N GLY A 304 -5.47 14.21 17.28
CA GLY A 304 -6.23 13.25 18.11
C GLY A 304 -5.39 12.04 18.54
N GLU A 305 -4.41 11.66 17.73
CA GLU A 305 -3.49 10.55 17.98
C GLU A 305 -2.04 10.99 17.77
N ALA A 306 -1.09 10.16 18.21
CA ALA A 306 0.32 10.36 17.92
C ALA A 306 0.55 10.32 16.39
N VAL A 307 1.41 11.22 15.90
CA VAL A 307 1.78 11.24 14.49
C VAL A 307 3.19 10.72 14.33
N SER A 308 3.29 9.50 13.81
CA SER A 308 4.55 8.87 13.46
C SER A 308 4.79 8.84 11.95
N LEU A 309 6.05 8.72 11.55
CA LEU A 309 6.43 8.48 10.16
C LEU A 309 7.40 7.31 10.10
N LEU A 310 7.15 6.39 9.18
CA LEU A 310 8.07 5.32 8.84
C LEU A 310 9.10 5.86 7.84
N VAL A 311 10.36 5.95 8.27
CA VAL A 311 11.46 6.52 7.48
C VAL A 311 12.60 5.51 7.36
N PRO A 312 13.44 5.61 6.31
CA PRO A 312 14.66 4.82 6.26
C PRO A 312 15.53 5.11 7.48
N THR A 313 16.10 4.09 8.08
CA THR A 313 16.90 4.20 9.31
C THR A 313 18.00 5.23 9.14
N GLY A 314 18.07 6.20 10.07
CA GLY A 314 19.06 7.28 10.02
C GLY A 314 18.73 8.44 9.06
N SER A 315 17.56 8.46 8.41
CA SER A 315 17.13 9.50 7.47
C SER A 315 16.22 10.57 8.08
N LEU A 316 16.27 10.76 9.40
CA LEU A 316 15.44 11.72 10.14
C LEU A 316 15.62 13.20 9.73
N ALA A 317 16.68 13.52 8.99
CA ALA A 317 17.11 14.88 8.73
C ALA A 317 16.12 15.73 7.89
N ASP A 318 15.22 15.10 7.12
CA ASP A 318 14.44 15.80 6.09
C ASP A 318 12.92 15.87 6.32
N ALA A 319 12.41 15.33 7.43
CA ALA A 319 10.99 15.41 7.75
C ALA A 319 10.62 16.79 8.33
N ARG A 320 9.98 17.64 7.53
CA ARG A 320 9.53 18.98 7.97
C ARG A 320 8.06 18.99 8.31
N ARG A 321 7.71 19.61 9.43
CA ARG A 321 6.32 19.91 9.81
C ARG A 321 5.93 21.24 9.18
N VAL A 322 4.90 21.22 8.34
CA VAL A 322 4.28 22.42 7.78
C VAL A 322 2.86 22.48 8.29
N ILE A 323 2.51 23.59 8.94
CA ILE A 323 1.16 23.83 9.45
C ILE A 323 0.47 24.74 8.46
N LEU A 324 -0.65 24.29 7.90
CA LEU A 324 -1.42 25.12 6.98
C LEU A 324 -2.22 26.15 7.79
N ASP A 325 -1.95 27.42 7.51
CA ASP A 325 -2.45 28.58 8.22
C ASP A 325 -3.95 28.74 7.94
N ASN A 326 -4.77 28.46 8.94
CA ASN A 326 -6.12 28.98 8.99
C ASN A 326 -5.98 30.31 9.75
N GLY A 327 -6.27 31.42 9.08
CA GLY A 327 -6.23 32.74 9.72
C GLY A 327 -7.11 32.79 10.99
N PRO A 328 -7.16 33.94 11.68
CA PRO A 328 -7.86 34.05 12.96
C PRO A 328 -9.27 33.44 12.89
N VAL A 329 -9.58 32.52 13.80
CA VAL A 329 -10.88 31.82 13.83
C VAL A 329 -11.86 32.62 14.68
N GLU A 330 -13.14 32.64 14.31
CA GLU A 330 -14.17 33.36 15.06
C GLU A 330 -14.73 32.50 16.19
N ALA A 331 -14.93 33.09 17.37
CA ALA A 331 -15.62 32.43 18.47
C ALA A 331 -17.15 32.33 18.22
N PRO A 332 -17.84 31.31 18.76
CA PRO A 332 -17.31 30.27 19.62
C PRO A 332 -16.58 29.15 18.86
N VAL A 333 -15.52 28.63 19.47
CA VAL A 333 -14.77 27.44 19.02
C VAL A 333 -15.11 26.28 19.94
N SER A 334 -15.47 25.12 19.39
CA SER A 334 -15.68 23.90 20.18
C SER A 334 -14.39 23.10 20.33
N GLU A 335 -14.19 22.45 21.48
CA GLU A 335 -13.11 21.46 21.64
C GLU A 335 -13.26 20.35 20.58
N GLY A 336 -12.15 19.94 19.96
CA GLY A 336 -12.18 18.94 18.89
C GLY A 336 -12.62 19.46 17.51
N GLN A 337 -13.01 20.73 17.39
CA GLN A 337 -13.30 21.35 16.09
C GLN A 337 -12.05 21.31 15.20
N ARG A 338 -12.17 20.81 13.96
CA ARG A 338 -11.05 20.82 13.00
C ARG A 338 -10.76 22.26 12.56
N LEU A 339 -9.57 22.74 12.90
CA LEU A 339 -9.10 24.10 12.66
C LEU A 339 -7.83 24.15 11.83
N GLY A 340 -7.41 23.05 11.20
CA GLY A 340 -6.25 23.07 10.29
C GLY A 340 -5.76 21.69 9.90
N TRP A 341 -4.55 21.67 9.33
CA TRP A 341 -3.85 20.47 8.94
C TRP A 341 -2.38 20.57 9.31
N LEU A 342 -1.85 19.47 9.85
CA LEU A 342 -0.43 19.21 9.95
C LEU A 342 -0.03 18.45 8.68
N GLN A 343 0.82 19.04 7.86
CA GLN A 343 1.47 18.38 6.73
C GLN A 343 2.89 18.00 7.12
N ILE A 344 3.23 16.74 6.88
CA ILE A 344 4.59 16.24 7.00
C ILE A 344 5.14 16.11 5.60
N LYS A 345 6.27 16.80 5.35
CA LYS A 345 6.96 16.79 4.07
C LYS A 345 8.29 16.08 4.14
N GLN A 346 8.64 15.36 3.08
CA GLN A 346 9.98 14.84 2.83
C GLN A 346 10.48 15.49 1.53
N GLY A 347 11.42 16.42 1.65
CA GLY A 347 11.71 17.35 0.54
C GLY A 347 10.51 18.25 0.24
N GLU A 348 10.08 18.31 -1.02
CA GLU A 348 8.90 19.07 -1.46
C GLU A 348 7.58 18.27 -1.39
N GLU A 349 7.66 16.94 -1.31
CA GLU A 349 6.49 16.06 -1.32
C GLU A 349 5.82 15.99 0.05
N THR A 350 4.49 16.10 0.08
CA THR A 350 3.70 15.88 1.30
C THR A 350 3.47 14.38 1.47
N VAL A 351 4.16 13.78 2.43
CA VAL A 351 4.10 12.33 2.68
C VAL A 351 2.98 11.93 3.65
N ARG A 352 2.49 12.85 4.48
CA ARG A 352 1.35 12.61 5.39
C ARG A 352 0.64 13.92 5.72
N GLN A 353 -0.68 13.86 5.87
CA GLN A 353 -1.51 14.98 6.29
C GLN A 353 -2.46 14.54 7.41
N VAL A 354 -2.47 15.25 8.54
CA VAL A 354 -3.25 14.93 9.74
C VAL A 354 -4.10 16.12 10.15
N PRO A 355 -5.40 15.95 10.47
CA PRO A 355 -6.24 17.06 10.88
C PRO A 355 -5.79 17.61 12.25
N LEU A 356 -5.77 18.94 12.36
CA LEU A 356 -5.56 19.64 13.62
C LEU A 356 -6.89 20.10 14.20
N THR A 357 -7.07 19.86 15.49
CA THR A 357 -8.30 20.14 16.21
C THR A 357 -8.05 21.06 17.40
N ALA A 358 -9.05 21.86 17.76
CA ALA A 358 -8.98 22.75 18.91
C ALA A 358 -8.74 21.95 20.20
N ALA A 359 -7.73 22.36 20.97
CA ALA A 359 -7.35 21.72 22.22
C ALA A 359 -8.38 21.95 23.35
N SER A 360 -9.16 23.01 23.25
CA SER A 360 -10.21 23.39 24.19
C SER A 360 -11.30 24.19 23.49
N ALA A 361 -12.44 24.37 24.16
CA ALA A 361 -13.46 25.30 23.71
C ALA A 361 -13.06 26.75 24.02
N VAL A 362 -13.45 27.69 23.14
CA VAL A 362 -13.34 29.14 23.37
C VAL A 362 -14.70 29.77 23.12
N GLU A 363 -15.35 30.21 24.18
CA GLU A 363 -16.65 30.90 24.11
C GLU A 363 -16.50 32.31 23.54
N ALA A 364 -17.60 32.85 22.99
CA ALA A 364 -17.63 34.23 22.53
C ALA A 364 -17.53 35.20 23.73
N SER A 365 -16.69 36.23 23.64
CA SER A 365 -16.61 37.24 24.68
C SER A 365 -17.95 37.96 24.83
N GLY A 366 -18.48 37.97 26.06
CA GLY A 366 -19.75 38.64 26.39
C GLY A 366 -19.76 40.13 26.01
N PHE A 367 -20.97 40.66 25.77
CA PHE A 367 -21.21 42.03 25.26
C PHE A 367 -20.48 43.14 26.05
N LEU A 368 -20.26 42.95 27.36
CA LEU A 368 -19.56 43.91 28.23
C LEU A 368 -18.03 43.89 28.11
N SER A 369 -17.39 42.77 27.76
CA SER A 369 -15.92 42.71 27.62
C SER A 369 -15.43 43.27 26.27
N ARG A 370 -16.31 43.27 25.26
CA ARG A 370 -16.04 43.88 23.94
C ARG A 370 -15.92 45.41 24.04
N ILE A 371 -16.69 46.05 24.92
CA ILE A 371 -16.65 47.51 25.13
C ILE A 371 -15.37 47.94 25.85
N THR A 372 -14.92 47.19 26.88
CA THR A 372 -13.70 47.54 27.62
C THR A 372 -12.42 47.36 26.81
N LYS A 373 -12.32 46.32 25.95
CA LYS A 373 -11.17 46.16 25.03
C LYS A 373 -11.13 47.24 23.93
N SER A 374 -12.29 47.69 23.42
CA SER A 374 -12.34 48.80 22.46
C SER A 374 -11.94 50.15 23.07
N ILE A 375 -12.23 50.36 24.36
CA ILE A 375 -11.83 51.57 25.09
C ILE A 375 -10.33 51.54 25.42
N ALA A 376 -9.78 50.38 25.80
CA ALA A 376 -8.34 50.22 26.07
C ALA A 376 -7.48 50.41 24.81
N GLY A 377 -7.93 49.95 23.64
CA GLY A 377 -7.24 50.17 22.36
C GLY A 377 -7.30 51.63 21.86
N HIS A 378 -8.30 52.41 22.28
CA HIS A 378 -8.35 53.85 22.00
C HIS A 378 -7.50 54.67 23.00
N LEU A 379 -7.39 54.23 24.25
CA LEU A 379 -6.55 54.89 25.26
C LEU A 379 -5.04 54.73 25.00
N THR A 380 -4.60 53.71 24.27
CA THR A 380 -3.20 53.55 23.86
C THR A 380 -2.85 54.26 22.55
N TRP A 381 -3.85 54.70 21.77
CA TRP A 381 -3.64 55.49 20.54
C TRP A 381 -3.52 57.00 20.85
N GLU A 382 -4.21 57.50 21.89
CA GLU A 382 -4.15 58.91 22.28
C GLU A 382 -2.87 59.33 23.03
N SER A 383 -2.00 58.40 23.40
CA SER A 383 -0.72 58.73 24.08
C SER A 383 0.48 58.87 23.13
N SER A 384 0.31 58.82 21.80
CA SER A 384 1.40 58.94 20.83
C SER A 384 1.36 60.18 19.93
N GLU A 385 0.53 61.19 20.20
CA GLU A 385 0.60 62.47 19.47
C GLU A 385 0.96 63.67 20.37
N THR A 386 2.28 63.92 20.41
CA THR A 386 2.97 65.22 20.25
C THR A 386 3.08 66.24 21.41
N PRO A 387 4.10 67.14 21.39
CA PRO A 387 5.23 67.26 20.44
C PRO A 387 6.61 66.86 20.99
#